data_AF-A0A4Y2DSS3-F1
#
_entry.id   AF-A0A4Y2DSS3-F1
#
_cell.length_a   1.000
_cell.length_b   1.000
_cell.length_c   1.000
_cell.angle_alpha   90.00
_cell.angle_beta   90.00
_cell.angle_gamma   90.00
#
_symmetry.space_group_name_H-M   'P 1'
#
loop_
_entity.id
_entity.type
_entity.pdbx_description
1 polymer ?
#
loop_
_entity_poly.entity_id
_entity_poly.type
_entity_poly.pdbx_seq_one_letter_code
_entity_poly.pdbx_strand_id
1 'polypeptide(L)'
;RLKARDCEILFCWIPSHVGIHGNELADTAAKSSSIDLNHPLPYADIKKSLLIYVHSLWQESWDQQIHNRLHSIQPLLKLWPVVPVRMLDVKLNRLRIGHTRLTQKYLLFGERCPACTTCHVNLTLHHILVECPVFSSLRSRFFNSVSLDIRDLVGERPHQHTFAFLKAIGIFNFL
;
A
#
# COMPACT_ATOMS: atom_id res chain seq x y z
N ARG A 1 41.34 1.39 16.74
CA ARG A 1 42.31 0.35 16.33
C ARG A 1 42.87 -0.26 17.61
N LEU A 2 42.57 -1.52 17.92
CA LEU A 2 43.18 -2.19 19.08
C LEU A 2 44.71 -2.18 18.87
N LYS A 3 45.44 -1.47 19.74
CA LYS A 3 46.91 -1.45 19.72
C LYS A 3 47.39 -2.67 20.50
N ALA A 4 48.20 -3.49 19.85
CA ALA A 4 48.70 -4.75 20.37
C ALA A 4 49.45 -4.55 21.70
N ARG A 5 48.99 -5.26 22.72
CA ARG A 5 49.90 -6.00 23.61
C ARG A 5 50.22 -7.30 22.85
N ASP A 6 51.43 -7.84 22.95
CA ASP A 6 52.00 -8.93 22.13
C ASP A 6 51.19 -10.26 22.12
N CYS A 7 49.97 -10.22 21.60
CA CYS A 7 49.03 -11.33 21.53
C CYS A 7 48.35 -11.33 20.16
N GLU A 8 48.24 -12.52 19.57
CA GLU A 8 47.43 -12.76 18.39
C GLU A 8 45.94 -12.79 18.77
N ILE A 9 45.11 -12.04 18.06
CA ILE A 9 43.66 -11.95 18.32
C ILE A 9 42.92 -12.42 17.07
N LEU A 10 42.10 -13.45 17.22
CA LEU A 10 41.20 -13.96 16.18
C LEU A 10 39.76 -13.54 16.49
N PHE A 11 39.06 -13.03 15.49
CA PHE A 11 37.63 -12.72 15.57
C PHE A 11 36.82 -13.80 14.88
N CYS A 12 35.84 -14.35 15.59
CA CYS A 12 34.86 -15.29 15.06
C CYS A 12 33.46 -14.81 15.43
N TRP A 13 32.53 -14.88 14.48
CA TRP A 13 31.12 -14.63 14.74
C TRP A 13 30.41 -15.97 14.96
N ILE A 14 29.54 -16.00 15.98
CA ILE A 14 28.69 -17.15 16.29
C ILE A 14 27.25 -16.69 16.49
N PRO A 15 26.24 -17.48 16.07
CA PRO A 15 24.83 -17.14 16.27
C PRO A 15 24.45 -17.16 17.76
N SER A 16 23.55 -16.25 18.14
CA SER A 16 23.01 -16.19 19.51
C SER A 16 21.90 -17.24 19.72
N HIS A 17 21.72 -17.67 20.97
CA HIS A 17 20.61 -18.54 21.43
C HIS A 17 20.49 -19.89 20.71
N VAL A 18 21.63 -20.52 20.39
CA VAL A 18 21.68 -21.84 19.74
C VAL A 18 22.32 -22.94 20.60
N GLY A 19 22.49 -22.75 21.91
CA GLY A 19 23.06 -23.78 22.79
C GLY A 19 24.60 -23.77 22.91
N ILE A 20 25.31 -22.79 22.34
CA ILE A 20 26.77 -22.71 22.47
C ILE A 20 27.12 -22.25 23.89
N HIS A 21 27.53 -23.19 24.73
CA HIS A 21 27.73 -22.99 26.17
C HIS A 21 28.54 -21.72 26.53
N GLY A 22 29.69 -21.50 25.88
CA GLY A 22 30.52 -20.31 26.16
C GLY A 22 29.85 -18.98 25.76
N ASN A 23 29.06 -18.98 24.68
CA ASN A 23 28.30 -17.81 24.24
C ASN A 23 27.14 -17.53 25.20
N GLU A 24 26.45 -18.57 25.65
CA GLU A 24 25.34 -18.45 26.59
C GLU A 24 25.81 -18.00 27.97
N LEU A 25 26.96 -18.49 28.44
CA LEU A 25 27.59 -18.02 29.68
C LEU A 25 27.97 -16.54 29.58
N ALA A 26 28.56 -16.12 28.46
CA ALA A 26 28.91 -14.71 28.23
C ALA A 26 27.66 -13.82 28.19
N ASP A 27 26.60 -14.24 27.47
CA ASP A 27 25.32 -13.53 27.40
C ASP A 27 24.62 -13.46 28.76
N THR A 28 24.62 -14.56 29.52
CA THR A 28 24.07 -14.62 30.88
C THR A 28 24.83 -13.70 31.83
N ALA A 29 26.16 -13.69 31.78
CA ALA A 29 26.99 -12.82 32.61
C ALA A 29 26.79 -11.32 32.27
N ALA A 30 26.63 -11.00 30.99
CA ALA A 30 26.32 -9.65 30.55
C ALA A 30 24.93 -9.20 31.04
N LYS A 31 23.91 -10.07 30.92
CA LYS A 31 22.54 -9.82 31.40
C LYS A 31 22.46 -9.68 32.91
N SER A 32 23.15 -10.54 33.67
CA SER A 32 23.15 -10.48 35.14
C SER A 32 23.92 -9.27 35.69
N SER A 33 24.87 -8.74 34.92
CA SER A 33 25.61 -7.51 35.23
C SER A 33 24.91 -6.25 34.71
N SER A 34 23.78 -6.40 33.99
CA SER A 34 22.96 -5.27 33.56
C SER A 34 22.26 -4.70 34.79
N ILE A 35 22.85 -3.64 35.35
CA ILE A 35 22.16 -2.79 36.33
C ILE A 35 20.93 -2.21 35.62
N ASP A 36 19.78 -2.19 36.28
CA ASP A 36 18.60 -1.45 35.84
C ASP A 36 18.93 0.04 35.92
N LEU A 37 19.71 0.50 34.95
CA LEU A 37 19.96 1.90 34.75
C LEU A 37 18.62 2.46 34.33
N ASN A 38 18.07 3.36 35.16
CA ASN A 38 17.09 4.38 34.76
C ASN A 38 17.71 5.31 33.68
N HIS A 39 18.31 4.73 32.66
CA HIS A 39 18.78 5.43 31.50
C HIS A 39 17.57 5.69 30.63
N PRO A 40 17.36 6.95 30.22
CA PRO A 40 16.31 7.26 29.27
C PRO A 40 16.53 6.41 28.02
N LEU A 41 15.47 5.72 27.59
CA LEU A 41 15.49 4.94 26.36
C LEU A 41 16.02 5.81 25.21
N PRO A 42 16.84 5.25 24.31
CA PRO A 42 17.30 5.99 23.15
C PRO A 42 16.12 6.64 22.43
N TYR A 43 16.25 7.94 22.13
CA TYR A 43 15.19 8.69 21.44
C TYR A 43 14.71 7.98 20.17
N ALA A 44 15.61 7.33 19.43
CA ALA A 44 15.27 6.58 18.23
C ALA A 44 14.30 5.43 18.50
N ASP A 45 14.45 4.73 19.62
CA ASP A 45 13.61 3.60 20.00
C ASP A 45 12.23 4.06 20.45
N ILE A 46 12.16 5.11 21.29
CA ILE A 46 10.89 5.75 21.67
C ILE A 46 10.16 6.27 20.42
N LYS A 47 10.87 7.00 19.55
CA LYS A 47 10.31 7.55 18.31
C LYS A 47 9.74 6.46 17.42
N LYS A 48 10.47 5.35 17.22
CA LYS A 48 10.00 4.23 16.41
C LYS A 48 8.72 3.62 16.99
N SER A 49 8.69 3.35 18.29
CA SER A 49 7.52 2.80 18.98
C SER A 49 6.31 3.73 18.90
N LEU A 50 6.52 5.04 19.12
CA LEU A 50 5.48 6.05 18.98
C LEU A 50 4.93 6.11 17.55
N LEU A 51 5.80 6.08 16.53
CA LEU A 51 5.35 6.10 15.13
C LEU A 51 4.53 4.85 14.77
N ILE A 52 4.92 3.68 15.27
CA ILE A 52 4.14 2.44 15.08
C ILE A 52 2.76 2.57 15.72
N TYR A 53 2.69 3.11 16.95
CA TYR A 53 1.42 3.31 17.64
C TYR A 53 0.52 4.36 16.96
N VAL A 54 1.09 5.50 16.55
CA VAL A 54 0.34 6.52 15.79
C VAL A 54 -0.18 5.93 14.48
N HIS A 55 0.64 5.13 13.79
CA HIS A 55 0.23 4.46 12.56
C HIS A 55 -0.87 3.41 12.81
N SER A 56 -0.86 2.69 13.94
CA SER A 56 -1.93 1.74 14.27
C SER A 56 -3.25 2.46 14.54
N LEU A 57 -3.23 3.58 15.27
CA LEU A 57 -4.43 4.42 15.46
C LEU A 57 -4.97 4.97 14.13
N TRP A 58 -4.07 5.37 13.22
CA TRP A 58 -4.48 5.81 11.89
C TRP A 58 -5.10 4.67 11.08
N GLN A 59 -4.52 3.48 11.13
CA GLN A 59 -5.07 2.28 10.49
C GLN A 59 -6.45 1.92 11.06
N GLU A 60 -6.63 1.94 12.38
CA GLU A 60 -7.94 1.71 13.01
C GLU A 60 -9.00 2.72 12.53
N SER A 61 -8.64 4.02 12.48
CA SER A 61 -9.53 5.06 11.96
C SER A 61 -9.86 4.85 10.47
N TRP A 62 -8.88 4.38 9.70
CA TRP A 62 -9.03 4.07 8.28
C TRP A 62 -9.94 2.86 8.04
N ASP A 63 -9.82 1.81 8.86
CA ASP A 63 -10.66 0.61 8.79
C ASP A 63 -12.15 0.91 9.02
N GLN A 64 -12.46 2.00 9.74
CA GLN A 64 -13.85 2.48 9.92
C GLN A 64 -14.43 3.17 8.67
N GLN A 65 -13.62 3.49 7.67
CA GLN A 65 -14.06 4.20 6.45
C GLN A 65 -14.70 3.25 5.42
N ILE A 66 -15.67 2.44 5.84
CA ILE A 66 -16.29 1.37 5.03
C ILE A 66 -16.97 1.85 3.75
N HIS A 67 -17.40 3.11 3.69
CA HIS A 67 -18.03 3.72 2.51
C HIS A 67 -17.05 4.51 1.63
N ASN A 68 -15.76 4.55 2.01
CA ASN A 68 -14.74 5.25 1.24
C ASN A 68 -14.28 4.38 0.06
N ARG A 69 -14.37 4.93 -1.15
CA ARG A 69 -13.97 4.26 -2.39
C ARG A 69 -12.48 3.88 -2.41
N LEU A 70 -11.62 4.69 -1.81
CA LEU A 70 -10.20 4.38 -1.73
C LEU A 70 -9.93 3.28 -0.71
N HIS A 71 -10.72 3.17 0.37
CA HIS A 71 -10.56 2.12 1.38
C HIS A 71 -10.77 0.72 0.79
N SER A 72 -11.77 0.55 -0.10
CA SER A 72 -11.97 -0.74 -0.78
C SER A 72 -10.80 -1.14 -1.70
N ILE A 73 -10.02 -0.16 -2.17
CA ILE A 73 -8.86 -0.37 -3.05
C ILE A 73 -7.56 -0.52 -2.25
N GLN A 74 -7.39 0.29 -1.21
CA GLN A 74 -6.23 0.37 -0.34
C GLN A 74 -6.66 0.26 1.14
N PRO A 75 -6.95 -0.96 1.64
CA PRO A 75 -7.34 -1.15 3.04
C PRO A 75 -6.16 -0.93 3.98
N LEU A 76 -4.93 -1.24 3.56
CA LEU A 76 -3.73 -1.03 4.38
C LEU A 76 -3.06 0.29 4.02
N LEU A 77 -2.84 1.14 5.03
CA LEU A 77 -2.04 2.35 4.92
C LEU A 77 -0.57 1.97 4.75
N LYS A 78 -0.14 1.90 3.49
CA LYS A 78 1.26 1.65 3.13
C LYS A 78 1.61 2.42 1.87
N LEU A 79 2.90 2.68 1.70
CA LEU A 79 3.41 3.27 0.46
C LEU A 79 3.30 2.25 -0.67
N TRP A 80 2.64 2.64 -1.74
CA TRP A 80 2.57 1.86 -2.97
C TRP A 80 3.73 2.23 -3.91
N PRO A 81 4.16 1.29 -4.77
CA PRO A 81 5.21 1.57 -5.74
C PRO A 81 4.75 2.68 -6.70
N VAL A 82 5.64 3.62 -6.98
CA VAL A 82 5.40 4.71 -7.93
C VAL A 82 5.45 4.16 -9.35
N VAL A 83 4.49 4.55 -10.20
CA VAL A 83 4.59 4.23 -11.63
C VAL A 83 5.66 5.13 -12.26
N PRO A 84 6.68 4.58 -12.95
CA PRO A 84 7.83 5.37 -13.44
C PRO A 84 7.46 6.54 -14.36
N VAL A 85 6.33 6.42 -15.07
CA VAL A 85 5.82 7.48 -15.94
C VAL A 85 4.84 8.36 -15.16
N ARG A 86 5.28 9.58 -14.83
CA ARG A 86 4.51 10.57 -14.05
C ARG A 86 3.07 10.74 -14.53
N MET A 87 2.85 10.84 -15.84
CA MET A 87 1.50 10.98 -16.42
C MET A 87 0.60 9.80 -16.07
N LEU A 88 1.13 8.57 -16.15
CA LEU A 88 0.37 7.36 -15.84
C LEU A 88 0.13 7.24 -14.34
N ASP A 89 1.11 7.62 -13.51
CA ASP A 89 0.97 7.65 -12.05
C ASP A 89 -0.17 8.59 -11.61
N VAL A 90 -0.24 9.81 -12.17
CA VAL A 90 -1.33 10.75 -11.91
C VAL A 90 -2.68 10.15 -12.31
N LYS A 91 -2.79 9.57 -13.51
CA LYS A 91 -4.04 8.97 -13.99
C LYS A 91 -4.46 7.78 -13.13
N LEU A 92 -3.51 6.93 -12.71
CA LEU A 92 -3.78 5.81 -11.82
C LEU A 92 -4.29 6.28 -10.46
N ASN A 93 -3.65 7.29 -9.88
CA ASN A 93 -4.09 7.84 -8.60
C ASN A 93 -5.50 8.46 -8.71
N ARG A 94 -5.81 9.18 -9.79
CA ARG A 94 -7.16 9.69 -10.06
C ARG A 94 -8.20 8.58 -10.22
N LEU A 95 -7.83 7.46 -10.85
CA LEU A 95 -8.69 6.27 -10.94
C LEU A 95 -8.99 5.71 -9.55
N ARG A 96 -7.98 5.57 -8.68
CA ARG A 96 -8.14 5.02 -7.32
C ARG A 96 -9.10 5.85 -6.47
N ILE A 97 -9.01 7.18 -6.54
CA ILE A 97 -9.88 8.08 -5.76
C ILE A 97 -11.23 8.35 -6.43
N GLY A 98 -11.42 7.98 -7.71
CA GLY A 98 -12.65 8.26 -8.46
C GLY A 98 -12.77 9.69 -8.99
N HIS A 99 -11.68 10.47 -9.01
CA HIS A 99 -11.67 11.86 -9.45
C HIS A 99 -11.37 11.99 -10.94
N THR A 100 -12.31 11.53 -11.77
CA THR A 100 -12.24 11.70 -13.23
C THR A 100 -13.24 12.74 -13.70
N ARG A 101 -13.00 13.36 -14.86
CA ARG A 101 -13.98 14.30 -15.45
C ARG A 101 -15.32 13.61 -15.72
N LEU A 102 -15.30 12.34 -16.10
CA LEU A 102 -16.53 11.60 -16.44
C LEU A 102 -17.40 11.34 -15.21
N THR A 103 -16.80 10.96 -14.09
CA THR A 103 -17.53 10.52 -12.88
C THR A 103 -17.70 11.60 -11.83
N GLN A 104 -16.93 12.70 -11.87
CA GLN A 104 -16.89 13.68 -10.79
C GLN A 104 -17.24 15.11 -11.23
N LYS A 105 -17.28 15.41 -12.55
CA LYS A 105 -17.60 16.76 -13.06
C LYS A 105 -18.90 17.30 -12.48
N TYR A 106 -19.93 16.45 -12.34
CA TYR A 106 -21.24 16.88 -11.87
C TYR A 106 -21.20 17.58 -10.50
N LEU A 107 -20.29 17.18 -9.61
CA LEU A 107 -20.14 17.81 -8.30
C LEU A 107 -19.59 19.24 -8.37
N LEU A 108 -18.73 19.52 -9.35
CA LEU A 108 -18.17 20.86 -9.56
C LEU A 108 -19.22 21.83 -10.11
N PHE A 109 -20.19 21.32 -10.87
CA PHE A 109 -21.23 22.13 -11.52
C PHE A 109 -22.59 22.04 -10.80
N GLY A 110 -22.69 21.29 -9.70
CA GLY A 110 -23.96 21.05 -9.00
C GLY A 110 -25.01 20.30 -9.85
N GLU A 111 -24.55 19.55 -10.85
CA GLU A 111 -25.42 18.76 -11.73
C GLU A 111 -25.82 17.43 -11.06
N ARG A 112 -26.75 16.70 -11.67
CA ARG A 112 -27.07 15.33 -11.23
C ARG A 112 -25.94 14.37 -11.58
N CYS A 113 -25.76 13.34 -10.76
CA CYS A 113 -24.83 12.26 -11.07
C CYS A 113 -25.16 11.66 -12.45
N PRO A 114 -24.20 11.54 -13.36
CA PRO A 114 -24.45 10.93 -14.66
C PRO A 114 -24.85 9.47 -14.46
N ALA A 115 -25.87 9.01 -15.18
CA ALA A 115 -26.29 7.62 -15.18
C ALA A 115 -25.68 6.87 -16.37
N CYS A 116 -25.39 5.59 -16.19
CA CYS A 116 -25.09 4.71 -17.32
C CYS A 116 -26.31 4.64 -18.24
N THR A 117 -26.12 4.85 -19.54
CA THR A 117 -27.20 4.85 -20.53
C THR A 117 -27.89 3.49 -20.68
N THR A 118 -27.19 2.40 -20.38
CA THR A 118 -27.70 1.03 -20.53
C THR A 118 -28.21 0.45 -19.20
N CYS A 119 -27.54 0.77 -18.09
CA CYS A 119 -27.88 0.19 -16.78
C CYS A 119 -28.75 1.09 -15.92
N HIS A 120 -28.84 2.39 -16.25
CA HIS A 120 -29.57 3.41 -15.48
C HIS A 120 -29.13 3.55 -14.01
N VAL A 121 -27.95 3.04 -13.65
CA VAL A 121 -27.30 3.25 -12.35
C VAL A 121 -26.31 4.41 -12.41
N ASN A 122 -25.92 4.94 -11.25
CA ASN A 122 -24.89 5.97 -11.14
C ASN A 122 -23.59 5.54 -11.83
N LEU A 123 -23.07 6.40 -12.69
CA LEU A 123 -21.84 6.14 -13.42
C LEU A 123 -20.62 6.32 -12.50
N THR A 124 -20.03 5.20 -12.10
CA THR A 124 -18.82 5.17 -11.27
C THR A 124 -17.68 4.45 -11.99
N LEU A 125 -16.44 4.65 -11.55
CA LEU A 125 -15.32 3.86 -12.08
C LEU A 125 -15.45 2.38 -11.76
N HIS A 126 -15.99 2.04 -10.58
CA HIS A 126 -16.29 0.65 -10.23
C HIS A 126 -17.27 0.04 -11.25
N HIS A 127 -18.34 0.76 -11.57
CA HIS A 127 -19.29 0.34 -12.58
C HIS A 127 -18.61 0.11 -13.94
N ILE A 128 -17.81 1.06 -14.42
CA ILE A 128 -17.15 0.96 -15.73
C ILE A 128 -16.14 -0.20 -15.78
N LEU A 129 -15.29 -0.30 -14.74
CA LEU A 129 -14.16 -1.23 -14.69
C LEU A 129 -14.56 -2.66 -14.35
N VAL A 130 -15.67 -2.88 -13.64
CA VAL A 130 -16.02 -4.20 -13.07
C VAL A 130 -17.43 -4.66 -13.46
N GLU A 131 -18.44 -3.80 -13.37
CA GLU A 131 -19.85 -4.25 -13.40
C GLU A 131 -20.54 -4.11 -14.76
N CYS A 132 -20.26 -3.02 -15.48
CA CYS A 132 -21.08 -2.56 -16.60
C CYS A 132 -21.13 -3.62 -17.72
N PRO A 133 -22.29 -4.18 -18.09
CA PRO A 133 -22.42 -5.21 -19.11
C PRO A 133 -21.92 -4.75 -20.48
N VAL A 134 -22.04 -3.46 -20.79
CA VAL A 134 -21.57 -2.85 -22.06
C VAL A 134 -20.09 -3.14 -22.31
N PHE A 135 -19.28 -3.12 -21.26
CA PHE A 135 -17.84 -3.35 -21.38
C PHE A 135 -17.43 -4.80 -21.08
N SER A 136 -18.37 -5.71 -20.83
CA SER A 136 -18.08 -7.10 -20.42
C SER A 136 -17.19 -7.83 -21.42
N SER A 137 -17.51 -7.80 -22.71
CA SER A 137 -16.71 -8.45 -23.77
C SER A 137 -15.30 -7.88 -23.88
N LEU A 138 -15.15 -6.56 -23.74
CA LEU A 138 -13.86 -5.89 -23.74
C LEU A 138 -13.05 -6.24 -22.49
N ARG A 139 -13.68 -6.29 -21.31
CA ARG A 139 -13.02 -6.72 -20.07
C ARG A 139 -12.49 -8.13 -20.18
N SER A 140 -13.30 -9.07 -20.68
CA SER A 140 -12.85 -10.45 -20.92
C SER A 140 -11.65 -10.50 -21.86
N ARG A 141 -11.65 -9.68 -22.92
CA ARG A 141 -10.54 -9.63 -23.90
C ARG A 141 -9.24 -9.03 -23.32
N PHE A 142 -9.33 -8.02 -22.46
CA PHE A 142 -8.15 -7.32 -21.93
C PHE A 142 -7.62 -7.91 -20.63
N PHE A 143 -8.49 -8.53 -19.81
CA PHE A 143 -8.15 -8.99 -18.46
C PHE A 143 -8.20 -10.52 -18.32
N ASN A 144 -8.68 -11.26 -19.33
CA ASN A 144 -8.79 -12.72 -19.32
C ASN A 144 -9.49 -13.29 -18.06
N SER A 145 -10.41 -12.52 -17.46
CA SER A 145 -11.16 -12.94 -16.28
C SER A 145 -12.63 -12.57 -16.39
N VAL A 146 -13.49 -13.45 -15.87
CA VAL A 146 -14.95 -13.28 -15.81
C VAL A 146 -15.36 -12.54 -14.52
N SER A 147 -14.54 -12.63 -13.47
CA SER A 147 -14.73 -11.92 -12.20
C SER A 147 -13.50 -11.05 -11.93
N LEU A 148 -13.72 -9.75 -11.79
CA LEU A 148 -12.66 -8.77 -11.59
C LEU A 148 -12.91 -8.04 -10.28
N ASP A 149 -11.91 -7.98 -9.41
CA ASP A 149 -11.90 -7.01 -8.33
C ASP A 149 -11.28 -5.71 -8.85
N ILE A 150 -11.81 -4.56 -8.43
CA ILE A 150 -11.20 -3.27 -8.73
C ILE A 150 -9.74 -3.20 -8.27
N ARG A 151 -9.39 -3.91 -7.19
CA ARG A 151 -8.02 -4.04 -6.68
C ARG A 151 -7.07 -4.71 -7.67
N ASP A 152 -7.55 -5.66 -8.47
CA ASP A 152 -6.72 -6.31 -9.49
C ASP A 152 -6.35 -5.32 -10.61
N LEU A 153 -7.24 -4.36 -10.87
CA LEU A 153 -7.09 -3.41 -11.97
C LEU A 153 -6.29 -2.17 -11.58
N VAL A 154 -6.53 -1.63 -10.38
CA VAL A 154 -5.97 -0.34 -9.92
C VAL A 154 -5.36 -0.38 -8.51
N GLY A 155 -5.24 -1.55 -7.88
CA GLY A 155 -4.62 -1.71 -6.56
C GLY A 155 -3.11 -1.48 -6.56
N GLU A 156 -2.42 -2.01 -5.54
CA GLU A 156 -0.96 -1.82 -5.37
C GLU A 156 -0.16 -2.22 -6.61
N ARG A 157 -0.56 -3.32 -7.26
CA ARG A 157 -0.01 -3.80 -8.53
C ARG A 157 -1.11 -3.77 -9.59
N PRO A 158 -1.29 -2.64 -10.29
CA PRO A 158 -2.36 -2.51 -11.27
C PRO A 158 -2.14 -3.46 -12.46
N HIS A 159 -3.23 -3.98 -13.02
CA HIS A 159 -3.16 -4.83 -14.21
C HIS A 159 -2.48 -4.10 -15.40
N GLN A 160 -1.58 -4.79 -16.08
CA GLN A 160 -0.77 -4.23 -17.19
C GLN A 160 -1.61 -3.64 -18.34
N HIS A 161 -2.82 -4.16 -18.54
CA HIS A 161 -3.73 -3.73 -19.61
C HIS A 161 -4.79 -2.71 -19.17
N THR A 162 -4.80 -2.24 -17.92
CA THR A 162 -5.80 -1.27 -17.43
C THR A 162 -5.84 -0.01 -18.29
N PHE A 163 -4.68 0.57 -18.62
CA PHE A 163 -4.64 1.76 -19.48
C PHE A 163 -5.00 1.47 -20.94
N ALA A 164 -4.66 0.29 -21.46
CA ALA A 164 -5.03 -0.10 -22.82
C ALA A 164 -6.55 -0.26 -22.95
N PHE A 165 -7.19 -0.88 -21.96
CA PHE A 165 -8.64 -0.96 -21.84
C PHE A 165 -9.28 0.43 -21.78
N LEU A 166 -8.78 1.33 -20.92
CA LEU A 166 -9.30 2.69 -20.79
C LEU A 166 -9.16 3.53 -22.08
N LYS A 167 -8.14 3.27 -22.88
CA LYS A 167 -8.00 3.85 -24.23
C LYS A 167 -9.03 3.27 -25.19
N ALA A 168 -9.24 1.95 -25.18
CA ALA A 168 -10.19 1.28 -26.06
C ALA A 168 -11.65 1.72 -25.83
N ILE A 169 -12.02 2.04 -24.59
CA ILE A 169 -13.35 2.58 -24.27
C ILE A 169 -13.44 4.11 -24.32
N GLY A 170 -12.36 4.80 -24.75
CA GLY A 170 -12.35 6.25 -24.95
C GLY A 170 -12.28 7.11 -23.69
N ILE A 171 -12.05 6.53 -22.50
CA ILE A 171 -12.09 7.25 -21.22
C ILE A 171 -10.71 7.80 -20.81
N PHE A 172 -9.62 7.26 -21.35
CA PHE A 172 -8.25 7.59 -20.95
C PHE A 172 -7.93 9.10 -20.91
N ASN A 173 -8.49 9.90 -21.82
CA ASN A 173 -8.26 11.35 -21.89
C ASN A 173 -9.06 12.15 -20.85
N PHE A 174 -10.08 11.54 -20.24
CA PHE A 174 -10.92 12.14 -19.20
C PHE A 174 -10.41 11.85 -17.77
N LEU A 175 -9.32 11.08 -17.66
CA LEU A 175 -8.58 10.81 -16.43
C LEU A 175 -7.65 11.96 -16.07
#